data_AF-A0A357IQ83-F1
#
_entry.id   AF-A0A357IQ83-F1
#
_cell.length_a   1.000
_cell.length_b   1.000
_cell.length_c   1.000
_cell.angle_alpha   90.00
_cell.angle_beta   90.00
_cell.angle_gamma   90.00
#
_symmetry.space_group_name_H-M   'P 1'
#
loop_
_entity.id
_entity.type
_entity.pdbx_description
1 polymer ?
#
loop_
_entity_poly.entity_id
_entity_poly.type
_entity_poly.pdbx_seq_one_letter_code
_entity_poly.pdbx_strand_id
1 'polypeptide(L)'
;YFKKILNIEKDRKNPRKDYAKYSDIYPLVKFFYKDEYEKILANPLPFNPSYSKEEIVSLLSDFRDKMLFGTDENVWWNSMKEIVSAHGFAISNKDYAEHPENYKGNVSDGSEVLRVAITGAKDSPNLHEILEILGKEEVVARINQTIAVLNK
;
A
#
# COMPACT_ATOMS: atom_id res chain seq x y z
N TYR A 1 -11.08 -10.54 13.98
CA TYR A 1 -10.05 -9.64 13.44
C TYR A 1 -8.74 -10.38 13.18
N PHE A 2 -7.97 -10.80 14.19
CA PHE A 2 -6.67 -11.49 14.03
C PHE A 2 -6.66 -12.71 13.09
N LYS A 3 -7.70 -13.58 13.13
CA LYS A 3 -7.82 -14.70 12.19
C LYS A 3 -7.82 -14.28 10.72
N LYS A 4 -8.43 -13.13 10.38
CA LYS A 4 -8.43 -12.60 9.01
C LYS A 4 -7.01 -12.23 8.58
N ILE A 5 -6.26 -11.56 9.47
CA ILE A 5 -4.87 -11.17 9.24
C ILE A 5 -3.98 -12.39 8.96
N LEU A 6 -4.12 -13.44 9.78
CA LEU A 6 -3.35 -14.68 9.60
C LEU A 6 -3.74 -15.48 8.35
N ASN A 7 -4.89 -15.18 7.75
CA ASN A 7 -5.42 -15.87 6.57
C ASN A 7 -5.10 -15.15 5.26
N ILE A 8 -4.48 -13.97 5.30
CA ILE A 8 -4.09 -13.24 4.08
C ILE A 8 -3.27 -14.17 3.19
N GLU A 9 -3.68 -14.33 1.92
CA GLU A 9 -3.04 -15.19 0.92
C GLU A 9 -2.92 -16.69 1.28
N LYS A 10 -3.55 -17.19 2.36
CA LYS A 10 -3.44 -18.61 2.73
C LYS A 10 -4.24 -19.56 1.84
N ASP A 11 -5.35 -19.09 1.28
CA ASP A 11 -6.25 -19.90 0.46
C ASP A 11 -6.00 -19.71 -1.05
N ARG A 12 -4.74 -19.46 -1.44
CA ARG A 12 -4.30 -19.29 -2.84
C ARG A 12 -3.48 -20.50 -3.31
N LYS A 13 -3.34 -20.69 -4.63
CA LYS A 13 -2.53 -21.78 -5.23
C LYS A 13 -1.11 -21.84 -4.66
N ASN A 14 -0.53 -20.68 -4.35
CA ASN A 14 0.77 -20.52 -3.71
C ASN A 14 0.58 -19.76 -2.38
N PRO A 15 0.29 -20.46 -1.27
CA PRO A 15 0.07 -19.80 0.01
C PRO A 15 1.37 -19.20 0.55
N ARG A 16 1.27 -18.09 1.30
CA ARG A 16 2.43 -17.49 2.00
C ARG A 16 3.03 -18.45 3.03
N LYS A 17 4.36 -18.39 3.19
CA LYS A 17 5.17 -19.28 4.06
C LYS A 17 6.19 -18.52 4.90
N ASP A 18 5.87 -17.29 5.23
CA ASP A 18 6.76 -16.31 5.88
C ASP A 18 6.82 -16.46 7.41
N TYR A 19 5.98 -17.28 8.03
CA TYR A 19 6.08 -17.62 9.45
C TYR A 19 6.82 -18.93 9.66
N ALA A 20 8.08 -18.87 10.14
CA ALA A 20 8.82 -20.07 10.54
C ALA A 20 8.62 -20.40 12.03
N LYS A 21 8.42 -19.37 12.87
CA LYS A 21 8.16 -19.46 14.32
C LYS A 21 7.18 -18.39 14.77
N TYR A 22 6.58 -18.55 15.95
CA TYR A 22 5.57 -17.59 16.45
C TYR A 22 6.08 -16.15 16.58
N SER A 23 7.35 -15.96 16.90
CA SER A 23 7.94 -14.62 17.01
C SER A 23 8.07 -13.89 15.68
N ASP A 24 7.92 -14.57 14.54
CA ASP A 24 7.90 -13.93 13.22
C ASP A 24 6.56 -13.25 12.94
N ILE A 25 5.48 -13.68 13.60
CA ILE A 25 4.12 -13.18 13.33
C ILE A 25 4.01 -11.71 13.71
N TYR A 26 4.37 -11.35 14.94
CA TYR A 26 4.12 -10.01 15.47
C TYR A 26 4.74 -8.89 14.63
N PRO A 27 6.03 -8.94 14.23
CA PRO A 27 6.63 -7.94 13.36
C PRO A 27 5.89 -7.73 12.04
N LEU A 28 5.31 -8.80 11.48
CA LEU A 28 4.62 -8.78 10.18
C LEU A 28 3.17 -8.32 10.25
N VAL A 29 2.56 -8.27 11.44
CA VAL A 29 1.13 -7.94 11.59
C VAL A 29 0.86 -6.77 12.52
N LYS A 30 1.86 -6.29 13.27
CA LYS A 30 1.67 -5.22 14.26
C LYS A 30 1.04 -3.96 13.67
N PHE A 31 1.32 -3.63 12.41
CA PHE A 31 0.76 -2.45 11.75
C PHE A 31 -0.78 -2.47 11.64
N PHE A 32 -1.43 -3.63 11.79
CA PHE A 32 -2.90 -3.70 11.86
C PHE A 32 -3.47 -3.06 13.12
N TYR A 33 -2.67 -2.91 14.17
CA TYR A 33 -3.09 -2.31 15.43
C TYR A 33 -2.71 -0.84 15.44
N LYS A 34 -3.69 0.02 15.78
CA LYS A 34 -3.56 1.48 15.64
C LYS A 34 -2.41 2.06 16.45
N ASP A 35 -2.25 1.64 17.70
CA ASP A 35 -1.18 2.07 18.60
C ASP A 35 0.21 1.68 18.10
N GLU A 36 0.34 0.51 17.46
CA GLU A 36 1.57 0.09 16.79
C GLU A 36 1.83 0.87 15.50
N TYR A 37 0.78 1.17 14.73
CA TYR A 37 0.88 2.01 13.54
C TYR A 37 1.28 3.45 13.88
N GLU A 38 0.77 4.03 14.96
CA GLU A 38 1.17 5.36 15.43
C GLU A 38 2.67 5.42 15.79
N LYS A 39 3.23 4.34 16.38
CA LYS A 39 4.68 4.22 16.62
C LYS A 39 5.48 4.12 15.32
N ILE A 40 4.95 3.42 14.32
CA ILE A 40 5.56 3.35 12.98
C ILE A 40 5.60 4.75 12.36
N LEU A 41 4.49 5.47 12.38
CA LEU A 41 4.36 6.81 11.79
C LEU A 41 5.20 7.88 12.52
N ALA A 42 5.58 7.64 13.78
CA ALA A 42 6.51 8.50 14.51
C ALA A 42 7.95 8.46 13.96
N ASN A 43 8.25 7.54 13.04
CA ASN A 43 9.55 7.40 12.38
C ASN A 43 9.45 7.77 10.89
N PRO A 44 10.57 8.14 10.22
CA PRO A 44 10.58 8.37 8.79
C PRO A 44 10.09 7.14 8.01
N LEU A 45 9.08 7.35 7.15
CA LEU A 45 8.54 6.31 6.29
C LEU A 45 9.48 6.05 5.10
N PRO A 46 9.67 4.79 4.69
CA PRO A 46 10.62 4.41 3.65
C PRO A 46 10.10 4.67 2.24
N PHE A 47 9.60 5.87 1.94
CA PHE A 47 9.21 6.24 0.58
C PHE A 47 10.42 6.20 -0.37
N ASN A 48 10.18 5.90 -1.64
CA ASN A 48 11.23 5.96 -2.65
C ASN A 48 11.74 7.41 -2.79
N PRO A 49 13.04 7.67 -2.55
CA PRO A 49 13.59 9.03 -2.57
C PRO A 49 13.60 9.67 -3.96
N SER A 50 13.33 8.92 -5.03
CA SER A 50 13.17 9.45 -6.39
C SER A 50 11.87 10.25 -6.58
N TYR A 51 10.90 10.13 -5.68
CA TYR A 51 9.65 10.90 -5.73
C TYR A 51 9.70 12.06 -4.75
N SER A 52 9.30 13.24 -5.22
CA SER A 52 9.14 14.41 -4.36
C SER A 52 8.00 14.19 -3.35
N LYS A 53 8.06 14.95 -2.25
CA LYS A 53 6.99 15.02 -1.26
C LYS A 53 5.65 15.37 -1.90
N GLU A 54 5.66 16.34 -2.81
CA GLU A 54 4.47 16.84 -3.50
C GLU A 54 3.83 15.76 -4.37
N GLU A 55 4.64 14.96 -5.08
CA GLU A 55 4.16 13.82 -5.87
C GLU A 55 3.54 12.75 -4.98
N ILE A 56 4.19 12.40 -3.86
CA ILE A 56 3.67 11.42 -2.91
C ILE A 56 2.33 11.89 -2.32
N VAL A 57 2.25 13.15 -1.87
CA VAL A 57 1.02 13.72 -1.29
C VAL A 57 -0.11 13.76 -2.32
N SER A 58 0.19 14.13 -3.56
CA SER A 58 -0.79 14.16 -4.65
C SER A 58 -1.35 12.77 -4.93
N LEU A 59 -0.49 11.75 -5.06
CA LEU A 59 -0.90 10.37 -5.32
C LEU A 59 -1.71 9.78 -4.15
N LEU A 60 -1.27 10.01 -2.91
CA LEU A 60 -2.01 9.58 -1.71
C LEU A 60 -3.39 10.24 -1.61
N SER A 61 -3.50 11.52 -1.97
CA SER A 61 -4.80 12.22 -1.98
C SER A 61 -5.76 11.59 -2.98
N ASP A 62 -5.28 11.23 -4.17
CA ASP A 62 -6.11 10.53 -5.16
C ASP A 62 -6.52 9.12 -4.71
N PHE A 63 -5.64 8.38 -4.03
CA PHE A 63 -6.04 7.11 -3.41
C PHE A 63 -7.13 7.31 -2.35
N ARG A 64 -7.01 8.33 -1.50
CA ARG A 64 -8.03 8.64 -0.49
C ARG A 64 -9.41 8.91 -1.12
N ASP A 65 -9.42 9.65 -2.23
CA ASP A 65 -10.65 10.20 -2.80
C ASP A 65 -11.30 9.27 -3.84
N LYS A 66 -10.50 8.49 -4.57
CA LYS A 66 -10.94 7.74 -5.76
C LYS A 66 -10.84 6.22 -5.62
N MET A 67 -10.04 5.69 -4.69
CA MET A 67 -9.85 4.24 -4.56
C MET A 67 -11.16 3.54 -4.17
N LEU A 68 -11.45 2.42 -4.84
CA LEU A 68 -12.61 1.60 -4.54
C LEU A 68 -12.36 0.72 -3.32
N PHE A 69 -13.41 0.49 -2.53
CA PHE A 69 -13.41 -0.37 -1.35
C PHE A 69 -14.59 -1.35 -1.41
N GLY A 70 -14.47 -2.51 -0.78
CA GLY A 70 -15.54 -3.51 -0.75
C GLY A 70 -15.84 -4.13 -2.12
N THR A 71 -14.87 -4.10 -3.02
CA THR A 71 -14.93 -4.71 -4.36
C THR A 71 -13.95 -5.88 -4.44
N ASP A 72 -14.11 -6.76 -5.42
CA ASP A 72 -13.15 -7.84 -5.63
C ASP A 72 -11.77 -7.32 -6.05
N GLU A 73 -10.74 -8.14 -5.86
CA GLU A 73 -9.33 -7.77 -6.07
C GLU A 73 -9.07 -7.29 -7.51
N ASN A 74 -9.75 -7.83 -8.53
CA ASN A 74 -9.53 -7.42 -9.92
C ASN A 74 -10.13 -6.03 -10.19
N VAL A 75 -11.34 -5.77 -9.70
CA VAL A 75 -11.97 -4.45 -9.81
C VAL A 75 -11.15 -3.40 -9.06
N TRP A 76 -10.73 -3.71 -7.83
CA TRP A 76 -9.83 -2.84 -7.08
C TRP A 76 -8.52 -2.59 -7.84
N TRP A 77 -7.86 -3.63 -8.34
CA TRP A 77 -6.58 -3.50 -9.04
C TRP A 77 -6.67 -2.67 -10.32
N ASN A 78 -7.77 -2.77 -11.06
CA ASN A 78 -8.00 -1.91 -12.23
C ASN A 78 -8.18 -0.44 -11.81
N SER A 79 -8.91 -0.15 -10.73
CA SER A 79 -9.01 1.22 -10.20
C SER A 79 -7.67 1.78 -9.74
N MET A 80 -6.81 0.94 -9.15
CA MET A 80 -5.44 1.32 -8.77
C MET A 80 -4.60 1.73 -9.99
N LYS A 81 -4.71 0.98 -11.10
CA LYS A 81 -4.02 1.31 -12.36
C LYS A 81 -4.46 2.66 -12.92
N GLU A 82 -5.75 2.95 -12.90
CA GLU A 82 -6.28 4.24 -13.36
C GLU A 82 -5.71 5.40 -12.53
N ILE A 83 -5.66 5.24 -11.20
CA ILE A 83 -5.10 6.24 -10.30
C ILE A 83 -3.61 6.46 -10.60
N VAL A 84 -2.78 5.41 -10.57
CA VAL A 84 -1.32 5.60 -10.77
C VAL A 84 -1.00 6.08 -12.19
N SER A 85 -1.77 5.67 -13.20
CA SER A 85 -1.60 6.15 -14.58
C SER A 85 -1.80 7.66 -14.69
N ALA A 86 -2.77 8.23 -13.96
CA ALA A 86 -3.00 9.67 -13.93
C ALA A 86 -1.82 10.44 -13.31
N HIS A 87 -0.96 9.77 -12.54
CA HIS A 87 0.26 10.32 -11.93
C HIS A 87 1.53 10.03 -12.75
N GLY A 88 1.40 9.45 -13.95
CA GLY A 88 2.52 9.20 -14.86
C GLY A 88 3.27 7.89 -14.61
N PHE A 89 2.66 6.93 -13.90
CA PHE A 89 3.19 5.57 -13.79
C PHE A 89 2.65 4.68 -14.92
N ALA A 90 3.45 3.73 -15.37
CA ALA A 90 2.99 2.73 -16.34
C ALA A 90 1.98 1.78 -15.68
N ILE A 91 0.94 1.36 -16.42
CA ILE A 91 -0.09 0.43 -15.90
C ILE A 91 0.38 -1.03 -15.83
N SER A 92 1.56 -1.33 -16.38
CA SER A 92 2.19 -2.65 -16.32
C SER A 92 3.72 -2.55 -16.33
N ASN A 93 4.37 -3.60 -15.80
CA ASN A 93 5.83 -3.70 -15.85
C ASN A 93 6.35 -3.83 -17.29
N LYS A 94 5.53 -4.38 -18.19
CA LYS A 94 5.88 -4.51 -19.60
C LYS A 94 5.97 -3.15 -20.27
N ASP A 95 4.95 -2.31 -20.12
CA ASP A 95 4.92 -0.97 -20.72
C ASP A 95 6.07 -0.11 -20.19
N TYR A 96 6.38 -0.22 -18.90
CA TYR A 96 7.54 0.45 -18.31
C TYR A 96 8.86 -0.05 -18.90
N ALA A 97 9.03 -1.36 -19.09
CA ALA A 97 10.27 -1.92 -19.63
C ALA A 97 10.49 -1.56 -21.10
N GLU A 98 9.42 -1.41 -21.89
CA GLU A 98 9.49 -1.02 -23.30
C GLU A 98 9.78 0.48 -23.47
N HIS A 99 9.27 1.33 -22.58
CA HIS A 99 9.37 2.80 -22.69
C HIS A 99 9.62 3.50 -21.34
N PRO A 100 10.74 3.21 -20.63
CA PRO A 100 10.97 3.71 -19.28
C PRO A 100 11.05 5.24 -19.18
N GLU A 101 11.47 5.91 -20.25
CA GLU A 101 11.57 7.37 -20.34
C GLU A 101 10.21 8.09 -20.29
N ASN A 102 9.12 7.38 -20.59
CA ASN A 102 7.77 7.93 -20.63
C ASN A 102 7.07 7.89 -19.26
N TYR A 103 7.69 7.28 -18.24
CA TYR A 103 7.03 7.02 -16.96
C TYR A 103 7.94 7.30 -15.77
N LYS A 104 7.32 7.67 -14.65
CA LYS A 104 8.01 7.85 -13.36
C LYS A 104 8.38 6.53 -12.67
N GLY A 105 7.79 5.44 -13.15
CA GLY A 105 7.86 4.10 -12.59
C GLY A 105 6.73 3.24 -13.14
N ASN A 106 6.61 2.02 -12.65
CA ASN A 106 5.54 1.10 -12.99
C ASN A 106 4.41 1.10 -11.93
N VAL A 107 3.34 0.36 -12.20
CA VAL A 107 2.16 0.23 -11.31
C VAL A 107 2.53 -0.26 -9.91
N SER A 108 3.58 -1.07 -9.78
CA SER A 108 4.06 -1.57 -8.49
C SER A 108 4.70 -0.44 -7.68
N ASP A 109 5.45 0.47 -8.33
CA ASP A 109 6.04 1.63 -7.68
C ASP A 109 4.96 2.60 -7.17
N GLY A 110 3.94 2.87 -7.98
CA GLY A 110 2.79 3.68 -7.55
C GLY A 110 2.01 3.04 -6.40
N SER A 111 1.87 1.70 -6.41
CA SER A 111 1.22 0.95 -5.34
C SER A 111 2.08 0.86 -4.07
N GLU A 112 3.41 0.90 -4.18
CA GLU A 112 4.34 0.96 -3.03
C GLU A 112 4.08 2.23 -2.21
N VAL A 113 3.78 3.36 -2.85
CA VAL A 113 3.45 4.61 -2.14
C VAL A 113 2.26 4.41 -1.19
N LEU A 114 1.17 3.79 -1.68
CA LEU A 114 0.03 3.44 -0.83
C LEU A 114 0.44 2.43 0.25
N ARG A 115 1.19 1.39 -0.10
CA ARG A 115 1.62 0.35 0.84
C ARG A 115 2.44 0.93 1.99
N VAL A 116 3.38 1.81 1.71
CA VAL A 116 4.20 2.49 2.72
C VAL A 116 3.33 3.34 3.64
N ALA A 117 2.38 4.10 3.08
CA ALA A 117 1.44 4.90 3.88
C ALA A 117 0.51 4.06 4.76
N ILE A 118 0.23 2.81 4.41
CA ILE A 118 -0.69 1.95 5.17
C ILE A 118 0.03 1.04 6.16
N THR A 119 1.21 0.55 5.80
CA THR A 119 1.92 -0.50 6.56
C THR A 119 3.21 0.00 7.21
N GLY A 120 3.76 1.11 6.72
CA GLY A 120 5.10 1.57 7.06
C GLY A 120 6.24 0.78 6.41
N ALA A 121 5.95 -0.12 5.47
CA ALA A 121 6.93 -0.95 4.80
C ALA A 121 6.74 -0.93 3.28
N LYS A 122 7.84 -1.18 2.55
CA LYS A 122 7.83 -1.31 1.08
C LYS A 122 7.24 -2.64 0.61
N ASP A 123 7.26 -3.65 1.46
CA ASP A 123 6.77 -4.99 1.17
C ASP A 123 5.65 -5.35 2.13
N SER A 124 4.65 -6.03 1.60
CA SER A 124 3.54 -6.55 2.37
C SER A 124 3.00 -7.82 1.71
N PRO A 125 2.25 -8.63 2.44
CA PRO A 125 1.27 -9.55 1.86
C PRO A 125 0.28 -8.79 0.97
N ASN A 126 -0.69 -9.50 0.40
CA ASN A 126 -1.71 -8.92 -0.48
C ASN A 126 -2.30 -7.59 0.05
N LEU A 127 -2.03 -6.50 -0.68
CA LEU A 127 -2.41 -5.15 -0.27
C LEU A 127 -3.93 -4.98 -0.25
N HIS A 128 -4.67 -5.58 -1.19
CA HIS A 128 -6.13 -5.51 -1.22
C HIS A 128 -6.73 -6.14 0.04
N GLU A 129 -6.30 -7.35 0.42
CA GLU A 129 -6.77 -8.00 1.65
C GLU A 129 -6.41 -7.19 2.91
N ILE A 130 -5.24 -6.53 2.95
CA ILE A 130 -4.85 -5.62 4.04
C ILE A 130 -5.84 -4.44 4.14
N LEU A 131 -6.12 -3.78 3.02
CA LEU A 131 -7.03 -2.63 2.96
C LEU A 131 -8.45 -3.02 3.38
N GLU A 132 -8.95 -4.18 2.94
CA GLU A 132 -10.26 -4.70 3.30
C GLU A 132 -10.37 -5.08 4.79
N ILE A 133 -9.29 -5.59 5.39
CA ILE A 133 -9.25 -5.89 6.84
C ILE A 133 -9.23 -4.61 7.67
N LEU A 134 -8.47 -3.59 7.26
CA LEU A 134 -8.42 -2.29 7.93
C LEU A 134 -9.74 -1.52 7.79
N GLY A 135 -10.35 -1.59 6.60
CA GLY A 135 -11.55 -0.85 6.25
C GLY A 135 -11.26 0.59 5.83
N LYS A 136 -12.21 1.16 5.07
CA LYS A 136 -12.09 2.48 4.44
C LYS A 136 -11.71 3.60 5.42
N GLU A 137 -12.37 3.67 6.57
CA GLU A 137 -12.17 4.74 7.54
C GLU A 137 -10.73 4.78 8.06
N GLU A 138 -10.19 3.63 8.43
CA GLU A 138 -8.82 3.51 8.92
C GLU A 138 -7.81 3.81 7.80
N VAL A 139 -8.04 3.30 6.59
CA VAL A 139 -7.18 3.60 5.42
C VAL A 139 -7.12 5.10 5.13
N VAL A 140 -8.27 5.78 5.09
CA VAL A 140 -8.36 7.23 4.89
C VAL A 140 -7.65 7.99 6.03
N ALA A 141 -7.83 7.56 7.28
CA ALA A 141 -7.15 8.16 8.42
C ALA A 141 -5.63 8.06 8.28
N ARG A 142 -5.09 6.88 7.93
CA ARG A 142 -3.65 6.65 7.74
C ARG A 142 -3.06 7.49 6.61
N ILE A 143 -3.79 7.62 5.50
CA ILE A 143 -3.39 8.50 4.39
C ILE A 143 -3.31 9.95 4.86
N ASN A 144 -4.35 10.46 5.53
CA ASN A 144 -4.36 11.84 6.02
C ASN A 144 -3.24 12.10 7.04
N GLN A 145 -2.99 11.15 7.94
CA GLN A 145 -1.89 11.23 8.91
C GLN A 145 -0.52 11.23 8.22
N THR A 146 -0.33 10.39 7.21
CA THR A 146 0.87 10.35 6.38
C THR A 146 1.10 11.68 5.67
N ILE A 147 0.07 12.23 5.01
CA ILE A 147 0.13 13.55 4.36
C ILE A 147 0.48 14.64 5.39
N ALA A 148 -0.11 14.60 6.58
CA ALA A 148 0.18 15.57 7.63
C ALA A 148 1.63 15.47 8.13
N VAL A 149 2.20 14.27 8.24
CA VAL A 149 3.62 14.07 8.57
C VAL A 149 4.52 14.58 7.47
N LEU A 150 4.20 14.26 6.21
CA LEU A 150 4.98 14.75 5.07
C LEU A 150 4.96 16.27 5.00
N ASN A 151 3.83 16.93 5.30
CA ASN A 151 3.65 18.38 5.22
C ASN A 151 4.29 19.21 6.34
N LYS A 152 4.75 18.57 7.43
CA LYS A 152 5.59 19.23 8.44
C LYS A 152 6.95 19.61 7.86
#